data_AF-A0A0N4T687-F1
#
_entry.id   AF-A0A0N4T687-F1
#
_cell.length_a   1.000
_cell.length_b   1.000
_cell.length_c   1.000
_cell.angle_alpha   90.00
_cell.angle_beta   90.00
_cell.angle_gamma   90.00
#
_symmetry.space_group_name_H-M   'P 1'
#
loop_
_entity.id
_entity.type
_entity.pdbx_description
1 polymer ?
#
loop_
_entity_poly.entity_id
_entity_poly.type
_entity_poly.pdbx_seq_one_letter_code
_entity_poly.pdbx_strand_id
1 'polypeptide(L)'
;MKYIGPNFDFSKYHSFEEYENYLESIPEAFPHLAQLQVIGFTHEKRRLLCLKRIIWIDGGNHAREWPAFHTAAFFINKLLTGYGNDPEITRYINNLNFYILPILNPDGFVFSRTSKSDLIRQWRKNRAPENCTGSILFRKNLCCEGVDLNRNYDFDFHQTFYPFNNSCSDEYQGPFPFSEPESRAVRDFITSNELQNKTDAVISLHTHGQLIILPYNHRRKTYPTDYADLMAVAQKAKNAIRKHNGNEYDIGTAADILGNIHNNNNN
;
A
#
# COMPACT_ATOMS: atom_id res chain seq x y z
N MET A 1 28.69 -0.14 -2.63
CA MET A 1 27.82 0.79 -3.39
C MET A 1 28.05 2.19 -2.81
N LYS A 2 28.23 3.23 -3.64
CA LYS A 2 28.14 4.61 -3.15
C LYS A 2 26.66 4.98 -3.09
N TYR A 3 26.15 5.25 -1.90
CA TYR A 3 24.82 5.85 -1.76
C TYR A 3 24.94 7.33 -2.14
N ILE A 4 24.09 7.80 -3.03
CA ILE A 4 23.98 9.21 -3.43
C ILE A 4 22.60 9.66 -2.97
N GLY A 5 22.59 10.29 -1.79
CA GLY A 5 21.42 10.62 -0.97
C GLY A 5 21.86 10.77 0.50
N PRO A 6 21.01 11.32 1.39
CA PRO A 6 21.32 11.39 2.82
C PRO A 6 21.43 9.98 3.43
N ASN A 7 21.86 9.91 4.69
CA ASN A 7 22.10 8.66 5.42
C ASN A 7 20.83 7.82 5.70
N PHE A 8 20.24 7.25 4.65
CA PHE A 8 19.14 6.29 4.72
C PHE A 8 19.67 4.89 4.44
N ASP A 9 19.50 4.00 5.40
CA ASP A 9 20.15 2.70 5.49
C ASP A 9 19.14 1.59 5.19
N PHE A 10 19.14 1.15 3.94
CA PHE A 10 18.26 0.10 3.43
C PHE A 10 18.51 -1.31 4.01
N SER A 11 19.29 -1.43 5.09
CA SER A 11 19.38 -2.65 5.91
C SER A 11 18.48 -2.62 7.17
N LYS A 12 17.80 -1.50 7.47
CA LYS A 12 16.98 -1.34 8.68
C LYS A 12 15.67 -0.56 8.46
N TYR A 13 14.74 -0.71 9.40
CA TYR A 13 13.46 0.02 9.40
C TYR A 13 13.56 1.39 10.06
N HIS A 14 13.34 2.43 9.28
CA HIS A 14 13.44 3.84 9.68
C HIS A 14 12.15 4.42 10.30
N SER A 15 12.28 5.48 11.11
CA SER A 15 11.17 6.27 11.64
C SER A 15 10.47 7.05 10.52
N PHE A 16 9.25 7.53 10.77
CA PHE A 16 8.54 8.35 9.78
C PHE A 16 9.32 9.63 9.42
N GLU A 17 9.93 10.30 10.42
CA GLU A 17 10.80 11.46 10.23
C GLU A 17 12.04 11.13 9.36
N GLU A 18 12.67 9.97 9.57
CA GLU A 18 13.79 9.52 8.72
C GLU A 18 13.33 9.26 7.27
N TYR A 19 12.10 8.78 7.05
CA TYR A 19 11.51 8.62 5.72
C TYR A 19 11.11 9.97 5.09
N GLU A 20 10.53 10.92 5.83
CA GLU A 20 10.24 12.27 5.32
C GLU A 20 11.54 12.98 4.91
N ASN A 21 12.54 13.02 5.79
CA ASN A 21 13.86 13.61 5.50
C ASN A 21 14.52 12.96 4.27
N TYR A 22 14.39 11.64 4.10
CA TYR A 22 14.85 10.96 2.89
C TYR A 22 14.10 11.42 1.63
N LEU A 23 12.77 11.49 1.68
CA LEU A 23 11.95 11.93 0.54
C LEU A 23 12.16 13.40 0.18
N GLU A 24 12.33 14.28 1.16
CA GLU A 24 12.56 15.71 0.96
C GLU A 24 13.95 16.01 0.37
N SER A 25 14.95 15.18 0.66
CA SER A 25 16.29 15.31 0.05
C SER A 25 16.36 14.93 -1.43
N ILE A 26 15.40 14.14 -1.93
CA ILE A 26 15.48 13.55 -3.27
C ILE A 26 15.43 14.63 -4.37
N PRO A 27 14.52 15.63 -4.34
CA PRO A 27 14.55 16.75 -5.29
C PRO A 27 15.84 17.58 -5.25
N GLU A 28 16.54 17.66 -4.11
CA GLU A 28 17.83 18.36 -4.03
C GLU A 28 18.97 17.57 -4.70
N ALA A 29 19.00 16.26 -4.47
CA ALA A 29 20.01 15.37 -5.05
C ALA A 29 19.75 15.04 -6.55
N PHE A 30 18.48 15.05 -6.98
CA PHE A 30 18.04 14.63 -8.32
C PHE A 30 17.02 15.59 -8.96
N PRO A 31 17.30 16.92 -9.04
CA PRO A 31 16.31 17.95 -9.43
C PRO A 31 15.74 17.81 -10.85
N HIS A 32 16.44 17.10 -11.73
CA HIS A 32 16.00 16.84 -13.11
C HIS A 32 15.30 15.49 -13.30
N LEU A 33 15.23 14.65 -12.26
CA LEU A 33 14.68 13.29 -12.34
C LEU A 33 13.45 13.09 -11.44
N ALA A 34 13.34 13.87 -10.36
CA ALA A 34 12.38 13.64 -9.29
C ALA A 34 11.71 14.94 -8.83
N GLN A 35 10.40 14.88 -8.63
CA GLN A 35 9.61 15.95 -8.02
C GLN A 35 8.82 15.35 -6.85
N LEU A 36 8.90 15.96 -5.67
CA LEU A 36 8.09 15.57 -4.52
C LEU A 36 6.80 16.40 -4.49
N GLN A 37 5.68 15.77 -4.13
CA GLN A 37 4.37 16.40 -4.01
C GLN A 37 3.66 15.94 -2.73
N VAL A 38 2.99 16.88 -2.04
CA VAL A 38 2.07 16.55 -0.95
C VAL A 38 0.70 16.29 -1.56
N ILE A 39 0.20 15.06 -1.47
CA ILE A 39 -1.11 14.67 -2.06
C ILE A 39 -2.27 14.76 -1.07
N GLY A 40 -1.97 14.93 0.22
CA GLY A 40 -2.96 15.02 1.29
C GLY A 40 -2.32 15.03 2.67
N PHE A 41 -3.19 14.99 3.69
CA PHE A 41 -2.82 14.94 5.11
C PHE A 41 -3.67 13.92 5.83
N THR A 42 -3.11 13.23 6.81
CA THR A 42 -3.79 12.19 7.60
C THR A 42 -4.71 12.75 8.70
N HIS A 43 -5.34 11.87 9.47
CA HIS A 43 -6.11 12.27 10.66
C HIS A 43 -5.26 13.05 11.65
N GLU A 44 -4.09 12.52 12.03
CA GLU A 44 -3.10 13.16 12.92
C GLU A 44 -2.21 14.20 12.18
N LYS A 45 -2.64 14.65 10.99
CA LYS A 45 -2.06 15.78 10.20
C LYS A 45 -0.65 15.57 9.64
N ARG A 46 -0.20 14.33 9.48
CA ARG A 46 1.05 14.01 8.77
C ARG A 46 0.85 14.12 7.26
N ARG A 47 1.89 14.53 6.53
CA ARG A 47 1.87 14.68 5.07
C ARG A 47 1.87 13.32 4.38
N LEU A 48 1.13 13.22 3.28
CA LEU A 48 1.22 12.12 2.33
C LEU A 48 2.13 12.56 1.18
N LEU A 49 3.38 12.09 1.20
CA LEU A 49 4.44 12.49 0.27
C LEU A 49 4.53 11.50 -0.90
N CYS A 50 4.17 11.95 -2.11
CA CYS A 50 4.29 11.17 -3.34
C CYS A 50 5.44 11.71 -4.19
N LEU A 51 6.30 10.82 -4.70
CA LEU A 51 7.32 11.17 -5.68
C LEU A 51 6.74 11.03 -7.08
N LYS A 52 6.69 12.11 -7.87
CA LYS A 52 6.04 12.14 -9.19
C LYS A 52 6.86 11.48 -10.29
N ARG A 53 6.16 10.63 -11.06
CA ARG A 53 6.31 10.29 -12.49
C ARG A 53 5.21 9.20 -12.80
N ILE A 54 4.65 9.00 -13.99
CA ILE A 54 3.55 8.06 -14.35
C ILE A 54 3.73 6.49 -14.25
N ILE A 55 3.70 5.85 -13.06
CA ILE A 55 3.24 4.44 -12.73
C ILE A 55 2.89 4.44 -11.23
N TRP A 56 1.66 4.18 -10.79
CA TRP A 56 1.34 4.27 -9.36
C TRP A 56 1.85 3.07 -8.55
N ILE A 57 2.64 3.34 -7.51
CA ILE A 57 3.09 2.34 -6.54
C ILE A 57 2.89 2.89 -5.12
N ASP A 58 2.01 2.27 -4.34
CA ASP A 58 1.85 2.60 -2.92
C ASP A 58 2.42 1.51 -2.00
N GLY A 59 2.92 1.95 -0.85
CA GLY A 59 3.40 1.09 0.23
C GLY A 59 2.60 1.30 1.51
N GLY A 60 2.22 0.19 2.14
CA GLY A 60 1.83 0.21 3.55
C GLY A 60 0.47 0.85 3.84
N ASN A 61 -0.59 0.41 3.15
CA ASN A 61 -1.96 0.62 3.60
C ASN A 61 -2.15 0.12 5.06
N HIS A 62 -1.54 -1.02 5.41
CA HIS A 62 -1.58 -1.55 6.77
C HIS A 62 -0.30 -1.23 7.55
N ALA A 63 -0.47 -0.65 8.74
CA ALA A 63 0.61 -0.11 9.56
C ALA A 63 1.71 -1.10 9.97
N ARG A 64 1.33 -2.34 10.35
CA ARG A 64 2.27 -3.40 10.80
C ARG A 64 3.21 -3.92 9.70
N GLU A 65 2.90 -3.65 8.43
CA GLU A 65 3.55 -4.23 7.24
C GLU A 65 4.81 -3.45 6.84
N TRP A 66 5.70 -3.21 7.81
CA TRP A 66 6.95 -2.44 7.65
C TRP A 66 7.79 -2.76 6.39
N PRO A 67 7.90 -4.02 5.91
CA PRO A 67 8.63 -4.29 4.67
C PRO A 67 8.00 -3.62 3.44
N ALA A 68 6.68 -3.44 3.37
CA ALA A 68 6.02 -2.80 2.22
C ALA A 68 6.45 -1.34 2.05
N PHE A 69 6.43 -0.57 3.15
CA PHE A 69 6.94 0.80 3.19
C PHE A 69 8.42 0.87 2.77
N HIS A 70 9.22 -0.09 3.26
CA HIS A 70 10.66 -0.13 2.99
C HIS A 70 10.99 -0.52 1.54
N THR A 71 10.25 -1.48 0.96
CA THR A 71 10.39 -1.87 -0.44
C THR A 71 10.03 -0.73 -1.38
N ALA A 72 8.98 0.04 -1.10
CA ALA A 72 8.63 1.23 -1.89
C ALA A 72 9.75 2.28 -1.89
N ALA A 73 10.33 2.60 -0.72
CA ALA A 73 11.47 3.52 -0.63
C ALA A 73 12.75 2.96 -1.28
N PHE A 74 13.01 1.66 -1.15
CA PHE A 74 14.15 1.01 -1.84
C PHE A 74 13.99 1.04 -3.36
N PHE A 75 12.76 0.91 -3.86
CA PHE A 75 12.46 1.03 -5.28
C PHE A 75 12.76 2.45 -5.80
N ILE A 76 12.37 3.50 -5.07
CA ILE A 76 12.79 4.89 -5.35
C ILE A 76 14.32 4.98 -5.44
N ASN A 77 15.04 4.51 -4.42
CA ASN A 77 16.50 4.56 -4.40
C ASN A 77 17.13 3.85 -5.61
N LYS A 78 16.58 2.69 -6.00
CA LYS A 78 17.07 1.93 -7.15
C LYS A 78 16.86 2.65 -8.47
N LEU A 79 15.70 3.27 -8.68
CA LEU A 79 15.45 4.09 -9.87
C LEU A 79 16.47 5.25 -9.95
N LEU A 80 16.58 6.04 -8.88
CA LEU A 80 17.43 7.25 -8.87
C LEU A 80 18.92 6.92 -9.03
N THR A 81 19.44 5.95 -8.28
CA THR A 81 20.87 5.59 -8.34
C THR A 81 21.24 4.75 -9.57
N GLY A 82 20.26 4.04 -10.16
CA GLY A 82 20.44 3.30 -11.40
C GLY A 82 20.40 4.16 -12.66
N TYR A 83 19.75 5.33 -12.64
CA TYR A 83 19.68 6.21 -13.80
C TYR A 83 21.07 6.64 -14.29
N GLY A 84 21.33 6.49 -15.59
CA GLY A 84 22.62 6.77 -16.22
C GLY A 84 23.71 5.70 -16.00
N ASN A 85 23.52 4.79 -15.03
CA ASN A 85 24.50 3.75 -14.68
C ASN A 85 24.05 2.34 -15.12
N ASP A 86 22.76 2.05 -15.01
CA ASP A 86 22.11 0.81 -15.41
C ASP A 86 21.28 1.07 -16.67
N PRO A 87 21.59 0.43 -17.83
CA PRO A 87 20.87 0.66 -19.07
C PRO A 87 19.39 0.31 -19.03
N GLU A 88 19.00 -0.68 -18.21
CA GLU A 88 17.62 -1.13 -18.09
C GLU A 88 16.81 -0.14 -17.26
N ILE A 89 17.34 0.29 -16.11
CA ILE A 89 16.74 1.35 -15.27
C ILE A 89 16.67 2.68 -16.02
N THR A 90 17.72 3.04 -16.76
CA THR A 90 17.74 4.24 -17.62
C THR A 90 16.65 4.16 -18.69
N ARG A 91 16.49 3.01 -19.35
CA ARG A 91 15.40 2.78 -20.31
C ARG A 91 14.03 2.87 -19.65
N TYR A 92 13.84 2.31 -18.45
CA TYR A 92 12.58 2.44 -17.71
C TYR A 92 12.27 3.90 -17.41
N ILE A 93 13.20 4.67 -16.85
CA ILE A 93 12.98 6.08 -16.46
C ILE A 93 12.79 7.02 -17.67
N ASN A 94 13.30 6.66 -18.84
CA ASN A 94 13.12 7.44 -20.07
C ASN A 94 11.78 7.17 -20.80
N ASN A 95 11.19 5.98 -20.65
CA ASN A 95 9.98 5.58 -21.39
C ASN A 95 8.74 5.46 -20.49
N LEU A 96 8.96 5.08 -19.24
CA LEU A 96 7.97 5.08 -18.18
C LEU A 96 8.26 6.24 -17.24
N ASN A 97 7.33 6.43 -16.34
CA ASN A 97 7.48 7.33 -15.22
C ASN A 97 6.97 6.52 -13.96
N PHE A 98 7.19 6.90 -12.68
CA PHE A 98 6.83 6.16 -11.44
C PHE A 98 6.35 7.08 -10.29
N TYR A 99 5.11 6.93 -9.81
CA TYR A 99 4.37 7.78 -8.85
C TYR A 99 4.34 6.97 -7.57
N ILE A 100 5.30 7.22 -6.69
CA ILE A 100 5.56 6.34 -5.58
C ILE A 100 5.14 7.03 -4.28
N LEU A 101 4.19 6.44 -3.56
CA LEU A 101 3.75 6.83 -2.22
C LEU A 101 4.24 5.76 -1.22
N PRO A 102 5.45 5.89 -0.63
CA PRO A 102 6.00 4.82 0.20
C PRO A 102 5.27 4.61 1.52
N ILE A 103 4.54 5.62 1.99
CA ILE A 103 3.86 5.62 3.28
C ILE A 103 2.44 6.16 3.11
N LEU A 104 1.52 5.26 2.80
CA LEU A 104 0.10 5.58 2.68
C LEU A 104 -0.55 5.78 4.07
N ASN A 105 -0.14 4.98 5.07
CA ASN A 105 -0.65 5.06 6.45
C ASN A 105 0.45 5.49 7.46
N PRO A 106 0.90 6.77 7.45
CA PRO A 106 1.96 7.22 8.35
C PRO A 106 1.53 7.24 9.81
N ASP A 107 0.26 7.53 10.11
CA ASP A 107 -0.22 7.59 11.49
C ASP A 107 -0.20 6.21 12.16
N GLY A 108 -0.77 5.21 11.48
CA GLY A 108 -0.71 3.83 11.97
C GLY A 108 0.73 3.32 12.00
N PHE A 109 1.57 3.65 11.00
CA PHE A 109 2.98 3.28 10.99
C PHE A 109 3.73 3.82 12.22
N VAL A 110 3.59 5.12 12.51
CA VAL A 110 4.15 5.75 13.72
C VAL A 110 3.64 5.07 14.98
N PHE A 111 2.32 4.89 15.10
CA PHE A 111 1.72 4.20 16.25
C PHE A 111 2.33 2.81 16.46
N SER A 112 2.46 2.01 15.39
CA SER A 112 3.02 0.65 15.45
C SER A 112 4.49 0.57 15.91
N ARG A 113 5.22 1.71 15.89
CA ARG A 113 6.60 1.84 16.37
C ARG A 113 6.70 2.35 17.82
N THR A 114 5.61 2.81 18.43
CA THR A 114 5.63 3.37 19.80
C THR A 114 5.86 2.30 20.89
N SER A 115 5.56 1.04 20.60
CA SER A 115 5.76 -0.08 21.54
C SER A 115 6.02 -1.39 20.81
N LYS A 116 6.70 -2.32 21.50
CA LYS A 116 6.91 -3.70 21.05
C LYS A 116 5.78 -4.65 21.47
N SER A 117 4.80 -4.19 22.25
CA SER A 117 3.59 -4.95 22.58
C SER A 117 2.84 -5.34 21.31
N ASP A 118 2.36 -6.58 21.20
CA ASP A 118 1.64 -7.05 20.01
C ASP A 118 0.41 -6.19 19.67
N LEU A 119 -0.31 -5.70 20.68
CA LEU A 119 -1.47 -4.80 20.51
C LEU A 119 -1.13 -3.51 19.73
N ILE A 120 0.12 -3.08 19.79
CA ILE A 120 0.60 -1.85 19.14
C ILE A 120 1.43 -2.21 17.90
N ARG A 121 2.40 -3.12 18.02
CA ARG A 121 3.26 -3.54 16.90
C ARG A 121 2.48 -4.22 15.77
N GLN A 122 1.37 -4.91 16.07
CA GLN A 122 0.47 -5.52 15.09
C GLN A 122 -0.72 -4.62 14.72
N TRP A 123 -0.67 -3.32 15.02
CA TRP A 123 -1.69 -2.38 14.56
C TRP A 123 -1.78 -2.39 13.02
N ARG A 124 -3.00 -2.56 12.51
CA ARG A 124 -3.28 -2.69 11.07
C ARG A 124 -3.78 -1.37 10.47
N LYS A 125 -4.77 -0.77 11.14
CA LYS A 125 -5.62 0.30 10.63
C LYS A 125 -4.91 1.66 10.57
N ASN A 126 -5.57 2.70 10.08
CA ASN A 126 -5.12 4.09 10.30
C ASN A 126 -5.37 4.52 11.76
N ARG A 127 -5.31 5.83 12.04
CA ARG A 127 -5.59 6.43 13.35
C ARG A 127 -6.84 7.32 13.31
N ALA A 128 -7.89 6.87 12.64
CA ALA A 128 -9.21 7.48 12.75
C ALA A 128 -9.67 7.59 14.21
N PRO A 129 -10.36 8.67 14.62
CA PRO A 129 -10.89 8.84 15.98
C PRO A 129 -11.74 7.67 16.47
N GLU A 130 -11.89 7.56 17.80
CA GLU A 130 -12.70 6.53 18.43
C GLU A 130 -14.13 6.46 17.87
N ASN A 131 -14.56 5.24 17.53
CA ASN A 131 -15.93 4.94 17.18
C ASN A 131 -16.50 3.88 18.14
N CYS A 132 -17.52 4.27 18.91
CA CYS A 132 -18.15 3.46 19.95
C CYS A 132 -19.32 2.57 19.46
N THR A 133 -19.43 2.27 18.16
CA THR A 133 -20.38 1.25 17.66
C THR A 133 -19.85 -0.19 17.76
N GLY A 134 -18.63 -0.37 18.26
CA GLY A 134 -17.91 -1.64 18.24
C GLY A 134 -18.52 -2.73 19.13
N SER A 135 -18.27 -3.99 18.77
CA SER A 135 -18.71 -5.15 19.54
C SER A 135 -17.71 -6.31 19.52
N ILE A 136 -17.71 -7.08 20.61
CA ILE A 136 -17.08 -8.39 20.76
C ILE A 136 -18.12 -9.35 21.38
N LEU A 137 -17.85 -10.67 21.42
CA LEU A 137 -18.86 -11.71 21.76
C LEU A 137 -19.88 -11.34 22.84
N PHE A 138 -19.41 -10.81 23.99
CA PHE A 138 -20.25 -10.50 25.15
C PHE A 138 -20.33 -9.01 25.52
N ARG A 139 -19.82 -8.10 24.67
CA ARG A 139 -19.83 -6.66 24.94
C ARG A 139 -20.16 -5.86 23.68
N LYS A 140 -21.01 -4.85 23.82
CA LYS A 140 -21.39 -3.90 22.77
C LYS A 140 -21.00 -2.48 23.18
N ASN A 141 -21.06 -1.56 22.23
CA ASN A 141 -20.71 -0.15 22.39
C ASN A 141 -19.25 0.07 22.82
N LEU A 142 -18.32 -0.75 22.32
CA LEU A 142 -16.90 -0.55 22.56
C LEU A 142 -16.39 0.59 21.66
N CYS A 143 -15.72 1.55 22.27
CA CYS A 143 -14.93 2.56 21.57
C CYS A 143 -13.66 1.91 21.03
N CYS A 144 -13.50 1.95 19.72
CA CYS A 144 -12.36 1.40 19.00
C CYS A 144 -11.92 2.40 17.91
N GLU A 145 -10.61 2.59 17.76
CA GLU A 145 -10.00 3.55 16.84
C GLU A 145 -9.66 2.91 15.48
N GLY A 146 -9.52 3.74 14.46
CA GLY A 146 -8.96 3.36 13.16
C GLY A 146 -9.91 2.63 12.21
N VAL A 147 -9.62 2.76 10.92
CA VAL A 147 -10.29 2.13 9.78
C VAL A 147 -9.27 1.37 8.93
N ASP A 148 -9.68 0.24 8.35
CA ASP A 148 -8.88 -0.49 7.37
C ASP A 148 -8.93 0.23 6.02
N LEU A 149 -7.82 0.88 5.67
CA LEU A 149 -7.70 1.64 4.42
C LEU A 149 -7.93 0.76 3.19
N ASN A 150 -7.50 -0.51 3.22
CA ASN A 150 -7.72 -1.47 2.13
C ASN A 150 -9.14 -2.11 2.16
N ARG A 151 -10.06 -1.50 2.90
CA ARG A 151 -11.50 -1.76 2.86
C ARG A 151 -12.33 -0.49 2.66
N ASN A 152 -11.70 0.70 2.65
CA ASN A 152 -12.39 1.99 2.64
C ASN A 152 -12.64 2.57 1.23
N TYR A 153 -12.21 1.90 0.16
CA TYR A 153 -12.47 2.33 -1.21
C TYR A 153 -13.93 2.06 -1.63
N ASP A 154 -14.47 2.86 -2.55
CA ASP A 154 -15.82 2.69 -3.11
C ASP A 154 -15.88 1.57 -4.16
N PHE A 155 -15.62 0.34 -3.72
CA PHE A 155 -15.70 -0.86 -4.53
C PHE A 155 -16.14 -2.04 -3.65
N ASP A 156 -17.36 -2.55 -3.91
CA ASP A 156 -18.04 -3.58 -3.11
C ASP A 156 -18.02 -3.29 -1.60
N PHE A 157 -18.49 -2.09 -1.24
CA PHE A 157 -18.47 -1.58 0.13
C PHE A 157 -19.72 -2.00 0.93
N HIS A 158 -19.51 -2.63 2.09
CA HIS A 158 -20.48 -3.50 2.78
C HIS A 158 -20.67 -3.15 4.26
N GLN A 159 -20.91 -1.86 4.58
CA GLN A 159 -21.11 -1.38 5.96
C GLN A 159 -22.32 -1.96 6.73
N THR A 160 -23.11 -2.86 6.14
CA THR A 160 -24.16 -3.61 6.84
C THR A 160 -23.71 -5.00 7.32
N PHE A 161 -22.56 -5.51 6.85
CA PHE A 161 -22.12 -6.89 7.08
C PHE A 161 -20.99 -6.98 8.11
N TYR A 162 -20.97 -8.04 8.91
CA TYR A 162 -19.83 -8.38 9.77
C TYR A 162 -18.76 -9.10 8.93
N PRO A 163 -17.44 -8.86 9.14
CA PRO A 163 -16.83 -8.02 10.18
C PRO A 163 -16.64 -6.55 9.78
N PHE A 164 -17.04 -6.19 8.56
CA PHE A 164 -16.85 -4.89 7.90
C PHE A 164 -17.51 -3.71 8.63
N ASN A 165 -18.64 -3.95 9.30
CA ASN A 165 -19.43 -2.95 10.02
C ASN A 165 -19.03 -2.70 11.49
N ASN A 166 -18.07 -3.46 12.03
CA ASN A 166 -17.71 -3.42 13.45
C ASN A 166 -16.45 -2.57 13.67
N SER A 167 -16.52 -1.44 14.39
CA SER A 167 -15.36 -0.55 14.61
C SER A 167 -14.16 -1.23 15.29
N CYS A 168 -14.39 -2.28 16.07
CA CYS A 168 -13.34 -3.08 16.71
C CYS A 168 -12.74 -4.17 15.81
N SER A 169 -13.20 -4.31 14.56
CA SER A 169 -12.62 -5.22 13.58
C SER A 169 -11.30 -4.66 13.01
N ASP A 170 -10.38 -5.58 12.70
CA ASP A 170 -9.17 -5.30 11.90
C ASP A 170 -9.52 -5.00 10.43
N GLU A 171 -10.73 -5.37 9.98
CA GLU A 171 -11.29 -5.14 8.62
C GLU A 171 -12.41 -4.08 8.61
N TYR A 172 -12.54 -3.25 9.65
CA TYR A 172 -13.58 -2.22 9.70
C TYR A 172 -13.45 -1.24 8.53
N GLN A 173 -14.48 -1.10 7.70
CA GLN A 173 -14.39 -0.30 6.45
C GLN A 173 -14.49 1.21 6.65
N GLY A 174 -14.79 1.70 7.86
CA GLY A 174 -15.16 3.11 8.09
C GLY A 174 -16.61 3.42 7.72
N PRO A 175 -17.19 4.53 8.20
CA PRO A 175 -18.64 4.77 8.14
C PRO A 175 -19.23 4.92 6.73
N PHE A 176 -18.42 5.24 5.72
CA PHE A 176 -18.83 5.35 4.32
C PHE A 176 -17.58 5.25 3.40
N PRO A 177 -17.74 4.99 2.09
CA PRO A 177 -16.60 4.92 1.18
C PRO A 177 -15.80 6.23 1.17
N PHE A 178 -14.48 6.13 1.24
CA PHE A 178 -13.56 7.26 1.37
C PHE A 178 -13.84 8.15 2.60
N SER A 179 -14.29 7.56 3.72
CA SER A 179 -14.35 8.25 5.02
C SER A 179 -12.98 8.66 5.56
N GLU A 180 -11.91 8.00 5.12
CA GLU A 180 -10.56 8.27 5.59
C GLU A 180 -9.85 9.30 4.72
N PRO A 181 -9.07 10.23 5.30
CA PRO A 181 -8.34 11.23 4.53
C PRO A 181 -7.22 10.61 3.70
N GLU A 182 -6.65 9.47 4.13
CA GLU A 182 -5.61 8.76 3.39
C GLU A 182 -6.16 8.15 2.09
N SER A 183 -7.30 7.46 2.15
CA SER A 183 -7.95 6.87 0.96
C SER A 183 -8.51 7.95 0.03
N ARG A 184 -9.02 9.07 0.57
CA ARG A 184 -9.39 10.26 -0.24
C ARG A 184 -8.20 10.83 -0.99
N ALA A 185 -7.05 11.02 -0.34
CA ALA A 185 -5.87 11.57 -0.99
C ALA A 185 -5.43 10.71 -2.19
N VAL A 186 -5.44 9.38 -2.04
CA VAL A 186 -5.13 8.45 -3.15
C VAL A 186 -6.18 8.55 -4.27
N ARG A 187 -7.48 8.54 -3.94
CA ARG A 187 -8.58 8.72 -4.91
C ARG A 187 -8.45 10.04 -5.68
N ASP A 188 -8.30 11.14 -4.95
CA ASP A 188 -8.30 12.49 -5.51
C ASP A 188 -7.06 12.71 -6.38
N PHE A 189 -5.92 12.13 -6.01
CA PHE A 189 -4.71 12.20 -6.81
C PHE A 189 -4.80 11.34 -8.08
N ILE A 190 -5.23 10.08 -7.99
CA ILE A 190 -5.39 9.18 -9.16
C ILE A 190 -6.46 9.69 -10.14
N THR A 191 -7.53 10.31 -9.64
CA THR A 191 -8.59 10.88 -10.48
C THR A 191 -8.34 12.33 -10.92
N SER A 192 -7.23 12.96 -10.50
CA SER A 192 -6.85 14.32 -10.91
C SER A 192 -6.46 14.41 -12.39
N ASN A 193 -6.47 15.63 -12.95
CA ASN A 193 -6.00 15.91 -14.33
C ASN A 193 -4.55 15.46 -14.60
N GLU A 194 -3.75 15.23 -13.55
CA GLU A 194 -2.38 14.74 -13.65
C GLU A 194 -2.33 13.26 -14.06
N LEU A 195 -3.26 12.45 -13.55
CA LEU A 195 -3.26 10.97 -13.62
C LEU A 195 -4.45 10.35 -14.34
N GLN A 196 -5.61 11.01 -14.36
CA GLN A 196 -6.81 10.52 -14.99
C GLN A 196 -6.55 10.22 -16.48
N ASN A 197 -6.91 9.01 -16.91
CA ASN A 197 -6.67 8.49 -18.27
C ASN A 197 -5.19 8.43 -18.70
N LYS A 198 -4.26 8.50 -17.73
CA LYS A 198 -2.80 8.42 -17.93
C LYS A 198 -2.13 7.34 -17.07
N THR A 199 -2.84 6.72 -16.14
CA THR A 199 -2.30 5.67 -15.27
C THR A 199 -2.33 4.31 -15.97
N ASP A 200 -1.19 3.83 -16.46
CA ASP A 200 -1.06 2.51 -17.11
C ASP A 200 -1.11 1.34 -16.10
N ALA A 201 -0.70 1.56 -14.84
CA ALA A 201 -0.65 0.53 -13.81
C ALA A 201 -0.77 1.11 -12.38
N VAL A 202 -1.37 0.31 -11.49
CA VAL A 202 -1.50 0.53 -10.04
C VAL A 202 -0.97 -0.70 -9.31
N ILE A 203 0.02 -0.52 -8.44
CA ILE A 203 0.65 -1.59 -7.66
C ILE A 203 0.63 -1.21 -6.17
N SER A 204 -0.18 -1.89 -5.37
CA SER A 204 -0.18 -1.72 -3.91
C SER A 204 0.65 -2.81 -3.25
N LEU A 205 1.66 -2.41 -2.45
CA LEU A 205 2.59 -3.32 -1.78
C LEU A 205 2.11 -3.69 -0.38
N HIS A 206 2.11 -4.99 -0.10
CA HIS A 206 1.58 -5.60 1.12
C HIS A 206 2.47 -6.73 1.64
N THR A 207 2.35 -7.07 2.93
CA THR A 207 2.99 -8.27 3.52
C THR A 207 2.07 -8.97 4.53
N HIS A 208 2.12 -10.28 4.72
CA HIS A 208 2.99 -11.30 4.12
C HIS A 208 2.17 -12.26 3.25
N GLY A 209 2.82 -13.28 2.69
CA GLY A 209 2.16 -14.37 1.95
C GLY A 209 2.86 -14.79 0.66
N GLN A 210 3.77 -13.96 0.13
CA GLN A 210 4.41 -14.18 -1.18
C GLN A 210 3.37 -14.37 -2.29
N LEU A 211 2.42 -13.43 -2.40
CA LEU A 211 1.32 -13.47 -3.36
C LEU A 211 1.45 -12.32 -4.37
N ILE A 212 1.12 -12.58 -5.63
CA ILE A 212 0.80 -11.56 -6.63
C ILE A 212 -0.72 -11.59 -6.82
N ILE A 213 -1.40 -10.67 -6.14
CA ILE A 213 -2.86 -10.62 -6.10
C ILE A 213 -3.37 -9.82 -7.31
N LEU A 214 -4.29 -10.41 -8.06
CA LEU A 214 -4.97 -9.80 -9.21
C LEU A 214 -6.43 -9.48 -8.88
N PRO A 215 -7.04 -8.46 -9.51
CA PRO A 215 -8.48 -8.22 -9.39
C PRO A 215 -9.33 -9.35 -10.04
N TYR A 216 -10.59 -9.55 -9.64
CA TYR A 216 -11.26 -8.88 -8.52
C TYR A 216 -11.21 -9.71 -7.24
N ASN A 217 -11.20 -9.02 -6.09
CA ASN A 217 -11.03 -9.63 -4.77
C ASN A 217 -12.31 -9.68 -3.93
N HIS A 218 -13.41 -9.10 -4.41
CA HIS A 218 -14.65 -8.96 -3.67
C HIS A 218 -15.52 -10.24 -3.68
N ARG A 219 -15.41 -11.04 -4.75
CA ARG A 219 -16.16 -12.29 -4.92
C ARG A 219 -15.33 -13.31 -5.69
N ARG A 220 -15.45 -14.57 -5.27
CA ARG A 220 -14.85 -15.74 -5.96
C ARG A 220 -15.31 -15.84 -7.40
N LYS A 221 -14.45 -16.41 -8.26
CA LYS A 221 -14.74 -16.64 -9.69
C LYS A 221 -15.22 -15.39 -10.45
N THR A 222 -14.79 -14.21 -10.01
CA THR A 222 -15.18 -12.92 -10.60
C THR A 222 -13.92 -12.21 -11.07
N TYR A 223 -13.75 -12.08 -12.38
CA TYR A 223 -12.53 -11.63 -13.04
C TYR A 223 -12.82 -10.45 -13.96
N PRO A 224 -11.90 -9.49 -14.13
CA PRO A 224 -12.02 -8.45 -15.14
C PRO A 224 -11.79 -9.04 -16.55
N THR A 225 -12.17 -8.28 -17.58
CA THR A 225 -12.09 -8.72 -18.98
C THR A 225 -10.66 -8.95 -19.49
N ASP A 226 -9.68 -8.29 -18.87
CA ASP A 226 -8.25 -8.33 -19.17
C ASP A 226 -7.46 -9.30 -18.27
N TYR A 227 -8.14 -10.16 -17.50
CA TYR A 227 -7.50 -11.06 -16.52
C TYR A 227 -6.39 -11.95 -17.12
N ALA A 228 -6.50 -12.33 -18.39
CA ALA A 228 -5.46 -13.09 -19.10
C ALA A 228 -4.15 -12.29 -19.27
N ASP A 229 -4.25 -10.99 -19.58
CA ASP A 229 -3.09 -10.10 -19.73
C ASP A 229 -2.46 -9.80 -18.37
N LEU A 230 -3.29 -9.55 -17.34
CA LEU A 230 -2.85 -9.41 -15.95
C LEU A 230 -2.10 -10.66 -15.45
N MET A 231 -2.63 -11.85 -15.75
CA MET A 231 -1.97 -13.14 -15.44
C MET A 231 -0.64 -13.29 -16.18
N ALA A 232 -0.56 -12.90 -17.45
CA ALA A 232 0.68 -12.96 -18.23
C ALA A 232 1.77 -12.01 -17.69
N VAL A 233 1.40 -10.82 -17.20
CA VAL A 233 2.31 -9.88 -16.53
C VAL A 233 2.74 -10.44 -15.16
N ALA A 234 1.81 -10.94 -14.36
CA ALA A 234 2.10 -11.54 -13.05
C ALA A 234 3.04 -12.75 -13.16
N GLN A 235 2.87 -13.61 -14.18
CA GLN A 235 3.77 -14.75 -14.40
C GLN A 235 5.19 -14.31 -14.76
N LYS A 236 5.36 -13.22 -15.52
CA LYS A 236 6.69 -12.62 -15.79
C LYS A 236 7.31 -12.09 -14.48
N ALA A 237 6.54 -11.41 -13.64
CA ALA A 237 7.01 -10.91 -12.35
C ALA A 237 7.43 -12.06 -11.40
N LYS A 238 6.60 -13.10 -11.23
CA LYS A 238 6.94 -14.33 -10.49
C LYS A 238 8.25 -14.95 -10.98
N ASN A 239 8.38 -15.12 -12.29
CA ASN A 239 9.58 -15.72 -12.89
C ASN A 239 10.83 -14.87 -12.65
N ALA A 240 10.72 -13.54 -12.69
CA ALA A 240 11.82 -12.62 -12.40
C ALA A 240 12.26 -12.69 -10.92
N ILE A 241 11.31 -12.72 -9.98
CA ILE A 241 11.58 -12.89 -8.54
C ILE A 241 12.29 -14.22 -8.28
N ARG A 242 11.72 -15.33 -8.77
CA ARG A 242 12.32 -16.67 -8.64
C ARG A 242 13.73 -16.74 -9.23
N LYS A 243 13.97 -16.11 -10.39
CA LYS A 243 15.31 -16.05 -11.00
C LYS A 243 16.30 -15.23 -10.17
N HIS A 244 15.84 -14.22 -9.42
CA HIS A 244 16.71 -13.36 -8.62
C HIS A 244 17.16 -14.01 -7.31
N ASN A 245 16.24 -14.64 -6.56
CA ASN A 245 16.53 -15.15 -5.21
C ASN A 245 15.91 -16.52 -4.86
N GLY A 246 15.28 -17.19 -5.82
CA GLY A 246 14.67 -18.51 -5.62
C GLY A 246 13.29 -18.51 -4.95
N ASN A 247 12.78 -17.36 -4.51
CA ASN A 247 11.47 -17.30 -3.84
C ASN A 247 10.33 -17.59 -4.83
N GLU A 248 9.46 -18.53 -4.46
CA GLU A 248 8.21 -18.79 -5.17
C GLU A 248 7.08 -17.90 -4.65
N TYR A 249 6.24 -17.43 -5.58
CA TYR A 249 5.07 -16.60 -5.31
C TYR A 249 3.83 -17.24 -5.92
N ASP A 250 2.68 -17.22 -5.26
CA ASP A 250 1.42 -17.65 -5.89
C ASP A 250 0.71 -16.48 -6.58
N ILE A 251 -0.08 -16.77 -7.62
CA ILE A 251 -0.75 -15.77 -8.47
C ILE A 251 -2.24 -16.08 -8.57
N GLY A 252 -3.09 -15.07 -8.45
CA GLY A 252 -4.53 -15.18 -8.62
C GLY A 252 -5.29 -14.11 -7.84
N THR A 253 -6.60 -14.26 -7.70
CA THR A 253 -7.40 -13.37 -6.85
C THR A 253 -7.28 -13.77 -5.38
N ALA A 254 -7.34 -12.79 -4.47
CA ALA A 254 -7.42 -13.03 -3.04
C ALA A 254 -8.69 -13.82 -2.68
N ALA A 255 -9.81 -13.58 -3.37
CA ALA A 255 -11.05 -14.29 -3.14
C ALA A 255 -10.92 -15.80 -3.41
N ASP A 256 -10.23 -16.18 -4.49
CA ASP A 256 -10.03 -17.58 -4.84
C ASP A 256 -8.94 -18.23 -3.97
N ILE A 257 -7.76 -17.58 -3.83
CA ILE A 257 -6.61 -18.08 -3.08
C ILE A 257 -6.91 -18.18 -1.57
N LEU A 258 -7.36 -17.09 -0.94
CA LEU A 258 -7.50 -16.99 0.52
C LEU A 258 -8.87 -17.49 1.02
N GLY A 259 -9.90 -17.48 0.17
CA GLY A 259 -11.28 -17.79 0.58
C GLY A 259 -11.59 -19.25 0.96
N ASN A 260 -10.59 -20.15 0.97
CA ASN A 260 -10.78 -21.58 1.25
C ASN A 260 -10.67 -21.92 2.76
N ILE A 261 -11.59 -21.38 3.57
CA ILE A 261 -11.84 -21.86 4.95
C ILE A 261 -13.33 -22.12 5.22
N HIS A 262 -14.26 -21.46 4.52
CA HIS A 262 -15.70 -21.69 4.66
C HIS A 262 -16.37 -22.06 3.34
N ASN A 263 -16.30 -23.35 2.97
CA ASN A 263 -17.38 -24.12 2.32
C ASN A 263 -16.93 -25.57 2.02
N ASN A 264 -16.65 -26.34 3.08
CA ASN A 264 -16.74 -27.80 3.03
C ASN A 264 -18.05 -28.21 3.71
N ASN A 265 -19.14 -28.14 2.96
CA ASN A 265 -20.42 -28.82 3.24
C ASN A 265 -21.15 -29.00 1.90
N ASN A 266 -20.58 -29.86 1.05
CA ASN A 266 -21.35 -30.53 0.00
C ASN A 266 -22.00 -31.76 0.62
N ASN A 267 -23.31 -31.69 0.85
CA ASN A 267 -24.28 -32.79 0.88
C ASN A 267 -25.68 -32.16 0.77
#